data_AF-A0A442BAT7-F1
#
_entry.id   AF-A0A442BAT7-F1
#
_cell.length_a   1.000
_cell.length_b   1.000
_cell.length_c   1.000
_cell.angle_alpha   90.00
_cell.angle_beta   90.00
_cell.angle_gamma   90.00
#
_symmetry.space_group_name_H-M   'P 1'
#
loop_
_entity.id
_entity.type
_entity.pdbx_description
1 polymer ?
#
loop_
_entity_poly.entity_id
_entity_poly.type
_entity_poly.pdbx_seq_one_letter_code
_entity_poly.pdbx_strand_id
1 'polypeptide(L)'
;MKRYYHVVNANSSADLKENAIAPSEATQLLQDIARRSNLTMRPRALPCDWIANATAFEPQESDKLPPELVSALFVIYNRVWVRTALGRDRDQAVFLFGHEMGHLSRGHLHKKMPRLQMEKEADYEGACAVARLGGSWASLSQLIYKIRDDVDGDYPSAAHSLEIADGAFRDCGGNQKVSDSAGITVVYWYKRVDNGAVVDTLNYLGDALVVKQSGVYKGVDYSDRPTDTVTCHKGASISVVKKVALSLFDRGIVIRAINEPDAENAALTNRITVESAARTRSPLTRQQISDLSSCPAQSDPVYGKRR
;
A
#
# COMPACT_ATOMS: atom_id res chain seq x y z
N MET A 1 31.16 8.74 20.80
CA MET A 1 30.67 9.90 20.01
C MET A 1 29.61 10.63 20.83
N LYS A 2 29.87 11.88 21.26
CA LYS A 2 28.90 12.70 22.01
C LYS A 2 27.86 13.26 21.02
N ARG A 3 26.58 12.91 21.15
CA ARG A 3 25.49 13.56 20.41
C ARG A 3 24.86 14.60 21.32
N TYR A 4 24.96 15.87 20.96
CA TYR A 4 24.29 16.97 21.64
C TYR A 4 23.02 17.29 20.85
N TYR A 5 21.85 17.13 21.47
CA TYR A 5 20.60 17.57 20.90
C TYR A 5 20.38 19.04 21.28
N HIS A 6 20.57 19.95 20.33
CA HIS A 6 20.14 21.34 20.51
C HIS A 6 18.65 21.43 20.18
N VAL A 7 17.82 21.73 21.17
CA VAL A 7 16.44 22.15 20.95
C VAL A 7 16.50 23.58 20.39
N VAL A 8 16.42 23.70 19.07
CA VAL A 8 16.41 25.00 18.40
C VAL A 8 14.98 25.53 18.40
N ASN A 9 14.77 26.70 19.02
CA ASN A 9 13.53 27.45 18.87
C ASN A 9 13.34 27.80 17.39
N ALA A 10 12.34 27.17 16.76
CA ALA A 10 12.05 27.31 15.33
C ALA A 10 11.41 28.66 15.01
N ASN A 11 12.22 29.72 14.94
CA ASN A 11 11.84 31.02 14.39
C ASN A 11 12.70 31.35 13.15
N SER A 12 12.34 30.75 12.01
CA SER A 12 12.50 31.32 10.66
C SER A 12 11.92 30.37 9.62
N SER A 13 10.62 30.50 9.37
CA SER A 13 9.88 29.70 8.37
C SER A 13 8.85 30.58 7.65
N ALA A 14 9.27 31.26 6.59
CA ALA A 14 8.32 31.86 5.65
C ALA A 14 8.00 30.88 4.51
N ASP A 15 9.02 30.27 3.90
CA ASP A 15 8.82 29.40 2.71
C ASP A 15 8.62 27.90 3.00
N LEU A 16 8.92 27.42 4.22
CA LEU A 16 8.68 26.02 4.59
C LEU A 16 7.25 25.76 5.12
N LYS A 17 6.41 26.80 5.21
CA LYS A 17 5.12 26.74 5.92
C LYS A 17 3.97 26.09 5.16
N GLU A 18 3.97 26.06 3.84
CA GLU A 18 2.70 25.81 3.14
C GLU A 18 2.29 24.33 2.98
N ASN A 19 3.14 23.34 3.31
CA ASN A 19 2.85 21.95 2.91
C ASN A 19 3.28 20.83 3.88
N ALA A 20 3.94 21.10 5.00
CA ALA A 20 4.35 20.05 5.95
C ALA A 20 3.41 20.03 7.17
N ILE A 21 3.04 18.83 7.64
CA ILE A 21 2.24 18.65 8.86
C ILE A 21 2.94 19.35 10.03
N ALA A 22 2.24 20.30 10.63
CA ALA A 22 2.77 21.06 11.75
C ALA A 22 2.96 20.16 12.98
N PRO A 23 3.93 20.44 13.88
CA PRO A 23 4.13 19.63 15.08
C PRO A 23 2.91 19.52 15.99
N SER A 24 2.11 20.59 16.08
CA SER A 24 0.84 20.62 16.81
C SER A 24 -0.21 19.72 16.16
N GLU A 25 -0.30 19.73 14.84
CA GLU A 25 -1.20 18.89 14.06
C GLU A 25 -0.81 17.40 14.16
N ALA A 26 0.47 17.08 14.01
CA ALA A 26 0.97 15.72 14.21
C ALA A 26 0.74 15.24 15.65
N THR A 27 0.93 16.11 16.65
CA THR A 27 0.63 15.78 18.05
C THR A 27 -0.86 15.53 18.26
N GLN A 28 -1.73 16.35 17.68
CA GLN A 28 -3.18 16.14 17.74
C GLN A 28 -3.55 14.79 17.10
N LEU A 29 -2.94 14.46 15.97
CA LEU A 29 -3.19 13.20 15.28
C LEU A 29 -2.79 11.99 16.13
N LEU A 30 -1.60 12.02 16.76
CA LEU A 30 -1.16 10.99 17.70
C LEU A 30 -2.13 10.83 18.89
N GLN A 31 -2.66 11.94 19.42
CA GLN A 31 -3.64 11.92 20.50
C GLN A 31 -4.98 11.33 20.05
N ASP A 32 -5.42 11.64 18.84
CA ASP A 32 -6.65 11.08 18.26
C ASP A 32 -6.49 9.57 18.03
N ILE A 33 -5.34 9.11 17.53
CA ILE A 33 -4.99 7.69 17.38
C ILE A 33 -5.03 7.00 18.75
N ALA A 34 -4.31 7.52 19.75
CA ALA A 34 -4.26 6.94 21.09
C ALA A 34 -5.66 6.82 21.70
N ARG A 35 -6.49 7.87 21.57
CA ARG A 35 -7.88 7.88 22.06
C ARG A 35 -8.74 6.83 21.36
N ARG A 36 -8.68 6.75 20.03
CA ARG A 36 -9.48 5.79 19.25
C ARG A 36 -9.03 4.34 19.46
N SER A 37 -7.77 4.13 19.82
CA SER A 37 -7.20 2.82 20.16
C SER A 37 -7.30 2.48 21.65
N ASN A 38 -7.99 3.30 22.46
CA ASN A 38 -8.12 3.14 23.91
C ASN A 38 -6.77 2.99 24.64
N LEU A 39 -5.74 3.73 24.17
CA LEU A 39 -4.43 3.77 24.79
C LEU A 39 -4.38 4.89 25.83
N THR A 40 -3.74 4.63 26.97
CA THR A 40 -3.57 5.61 28.05
C THR A 40 -2.39 6.57 27.85
N MET A 41 -1.50 6.25 26.91
CA MET A 41 -0.33 7.06 26.59
C MET A 41 -0.69 8.38 25.88
N ARG A 42 0.19 9.37 26.03
CA ARG A 42 0.04 10.71 25.45
C ARG A 42 1.31 11.14 24.73
N PRO A 43 1.67 10.50 23.60
CA PRO A 43 2.90 10.86 22.91
C PRO A 43 2.79 12.22 22.23
N ARG A 44 3.95 12.83 22.01
CA ARG A 44 4.09 14.13 21.34
C ARG A 44 4.86 13.97 20.04
N ALA A 45 4.47 14.72 19.02
CA ALA A 45 5.23 14.76 17.78
C ALA A 45 6.38 15.77 17.91
N LEU A 46 7.60 15.37 17.52
CA LEU A 46 8.77 16.24 17.51
C LEU A 46 9.37 16.27 16.09
N PRO A 47 9.36 17.42 15.40
CA PRO A 47 10.03 17.52 14.11
C PRO A 47 11.54 17.46 14.30
N CYS A 48 12.22 16.63 13.51
CA CYS A 48 13.67 16.54 13.46
C CYS A 48 14.11 16.25 12.02
N ASP A 49 14.71 17.24 11.36
CA ASP A 49 15.11 17.11 9.96
C ASP A 49 16.37 16.24 9.77
N TRP A 50 16.92 15.68 10.87
CA TRP A 50 18.18 14.93 10.89
C TRP A 50 17.98 13.41 10.90
N ILE A 51 16.74 12.94 11.08
CA ILE A 51 16.39 11.53 10.91
C ILE A 51 15.92 11.28 9.47
N ALA A 52 15.95 10.04 9.00
CA ALA A 52 15.58 9.73 7.62
C ALA A 52 14.07 9.89 7.36
N ASN A 53 13.23 9.50 8.32
CA ASN A 53 11.79 9.32 8.16
C ASN A 53 11.03 9.67 9.47
N ALA A 54 10.31 8.73 10.08
CA ALA A 54 9.72 8.86 11.40
C ALA A 54 10.22 7.72 12.31
N THR A 55 10.20 7.95 13.62
CA THR A 55 10.58 6.93 14.60
C THR A 55 9.97 7.18 15.97
N ALA A 56 9.45 6.14 16.59
CA ALA A 56 9.12 6.08 18.01
C ALA A 56 10.36 6.31 18.88
N PHE A 57 10.23 7.17 19.88
CA PHE A 57 11.33 7.53 20.78
C PHE A 57 10.86 7.61 22.23
N GLU A 58 11.59 6.91 23.10
CA GLU A 58 11.45 6.96 24.54
C GLU A 58 12.79 7.40 25.14
N PRO A 59 12.85 8.61 25.73
CA PRO A 59 14.08 9.12 26.31
C PRO A 59 14.65 8.20 27.38
N GLN A 60 15.97 8.09 27.36
CA GLN A 60 16.76 7.43 28.39
C GLN A 60 17.50 8.49 29.22
N GLU A 61 17.91 8.13 30.44
CA GLU A 61 18.73 9.03 31.28
C GLU A 61 20.00 9.50 30.56
N SER A 62 20.56 8.65 29.68
CA SER A 62 21.74 8.96 28.87
C SER A 62 21.53 10.06 27.83
N ASP A 63 20.28 10.37 27.47
CA ASP A 63 19.96 11.38 26.45
C ASP A 63 20.11 12.82 26.97
N LYS A 64 20.25 12.99 28.29
CA LYS A 64 20.47 14.29 28.95
C LYS A 64 19.40 15.34 28.60
N LEU A 65 18.16 14.89 28.44
CA LEU A 65 17.02 15.77 28.23
C LEU A 65 16.59 16.44 29.55
N PRO A 66 15.91 17.60 29.48
CA PRO A 66 15.26 18.19 30.64
C PRO A 66 14.34 17.19 31.38
N PRO A 67 14.28 17.20 32.73
CA PRO A 67 13.53 16.22 33.51
C PRO A 67 12.07 16.05 33.07
N GLU A 68 11.42 17.13 32.62
CA GLU A 68 10.04 17.14 32.12
C GLU A 68 9.85 16.35 30.81
N LEU A 69 10.93 16.04 30.09
CA LEU A 69 10.89 15.25 28.86
C LEU A 69 11.25 13.79 29.09
N VAL A 70 11.96 13.44 30.18
CA VAL A 70 12.49 12.09 30.41
C VAL A 70 11.38 11.02 30.52
N SER A 71 10.20 11.39 31.02
CA SER A 71 9.05 10.48 31.14
C SER A 71 8.05 10.58 29.97
N ALA A 72 8.34 11.40 28.96
CA ALA A 72 7.43 11.61 27.84
C ALA A 72 7.73 10.64 26.68
N LEU A 73 6.67 10.21 25.98
CA LEU A 73 6.80 9.43 24.74
C LEU A 73 6.77 10.38 23.55
N PHE A 74 7.62 10.10 22.56
CA PHE A 74 7.69 10.92 21.35
C PHE A 74 7.56 10.06 20.10
N VAL A 75 6.99 10.69 19.07
CA VAL A 75 7.24 10.28 17.68
C VAL A 75 8.05 11.40 17.05
N ILE A 76 9.28 11.11 16.70
CA ILE A 76 10.17 12.04 16.01
C ILE A 76 9.97 11.85 14.51
N TYR A 77 9.85 12.94 13.73
CA TYR A 77 9.64 12.85 12.29
C TYR A 77 10.42 13.90 11.50
N ASN A 78 10.92 13.52 10.33
CA ASN A 78 11.54 14.42 9.37
C ASN A 78 10.44 15.11 8.55
N ARG A 79 10.35 16.44 8.67
CA ARG A 79 9.29 17.23 8.01
C ARG A 79 9.40 17.21 6.49
N VAL A 80 10.62 17.23 5.96
CA VAL A 80 10.87 17.21 4.52
C VAL A 80 10.45 15.86 3.95
N TRP A 81 10.85 14.77 4.62
CA TRP A 81 10.47 13.42 4.20
C TRP A 81 8.96 13.21 4.28
N VAL A 82 8.32 13.56 5.41
CA VAL A 82 6.86 13.45 5.57
C VAL A 82 6.11 14.22 4.49
N ARG A 83 6.52 15.45 4.18
CA ARG A 83 5.91 16.22 3.09
C ARG A 83 6.06 15.53 1.73
N THR A 84 7.24 15.00 1.42
CA THR A 84 7.51 14.33 0.14
C THR A 84 6.77 12.99 0.04
N ALA A 85 6.74 12.22 1.13
CA ALA A 85 6.13 10.90 1.19
C ALA A 85 4.60 10.98 1.24
N LEU A 86 4.03 11.82 2.10
CA LEU A 86 2.59 11.83 2.39
C LEU A 86 1.82 12.93 1.63
N GLY A 87 2.53 13.98 1.16
CA GLY A 87 1.88 15.16 0.60
C GLY A 87 0.97 15.85 1.63
N ARG A 88 -0.31 16.01 1.28
CA ARG A 88 -1.36 16.56 2.14
C ARG A 88 -2.39 15.49 2.57
N ASP A 89 -2.09 14.21 2.33
CA ASP A 89 -3.04 13.14 2.63
C ASP A 89 -3.03 12.80 4.12
N ARG A 90 -4.13 13.12 4.79
CA ARG A 90 -4.30 12.88 6.22
C ARG A 90 -4.28 11.40 6.56
N ASP A 91 -4.84 10.53 5.73
CA ASP A 91 -4.96 9.10 6.05
C ASP A 91 -3.60 8.40 5.96
N GLN A 92 -2.76 8.85 5.02
CA GLN A 92 -1.34 8.45 4.96
C GLN A 92 -0.57 8.88 6.21
N ALA A 93 -0.83 10.09 6.71
CA ALA A 93 -0.26 10.54 7.98
C ALA A 93 -0.75 9.70 9.17
N VAL A 94 -2.05 9.36 9.20
CA VAL A 94 -2.59 8.48 10.25
C VAL A 94 -1.90 7.13 10.23
N PHE A 95 -1.69 6.53 9.06
CA PHE A 95 -0.96 5.26 8.95
C PHE A 95 0.46 5.38 9.51
N LEU A 96 1.23 6.39 9.04
CA LEU A 96 2.62 6.60 9.49
C LEU A 96 2.70 6.79 11.01
N PHE A 97 1.90 7.70 11.58
CA PHE A 97 1.94 7.97 13.01
C PHE A 97 1.33 6.83 13.84
N GLY A 98 0.38 6.08 13.28
CA GLY A 98 -0.17 4.87 13.88
C GLY A 98 0.85 3.73 13.93
N HIS A 99 1.68 3.60 12.90
CA HIS A 99 2.79 2.65 12.85
C HIS A 99 3.80 2.94 13.98
N GLU A 100 4.25 4.19 14.12
CA GLU A 100 5.14 4.58 15.22
C GLU A 100 4.48 4.41 16.61
N MET A 101 3.18 4.69 16.72
CA MET A 101 2.40 4.38 17.92
C MET A 101 2.40 2.88 18.23
N GLY A 102 2.39 2.02 17.21
CA GLY A 102 2.52 0.58 17.35
C GLY A 102 3.82 0.18 18.03
N HIS A 103 4.94 0.80 17.64
CA HIS A 103 6.23 0.58 18.32
C HIS A 103 6.20 0.97 19.80
N LEU A 104 5.57 2.10 20.14
CA LEU A 104 5.44 2.56 21.53
C LEU A 104 4.52 1.63 22.35
N SER A 105 3.30 1.39 21.88
CA SER A 105 2.28 0.60 22.59
C SER A 105 2.64 -0.86 22.77
N ARG A 106 3.41 -1.43 21.83
CA ARG A 106 3.89 -2.80 21.94
C ARG A 106 5.24 -2.90 22.62
N GLY A 107 5.86 -1.80 23.05
CA GLY A 107 7.15 -1.80 23.72
C GLY A 107 8.28 -2.34 22.86
N HIS A 108 8.23 -2.10 21.54
CA HIS A 108 9.26 -2.57 20.60
C HIS A 108 10.65 -1.99 20.90
N LEU A 109 10.72 -0.86 21.59
CA LEU A 109 11.97 -0.23 22.00
C LEU A 109 12.77 -1.06 23.03
N HIS A 110 12.11 -1.93 23.79
CA HIS A 110 12.72 -2.71 24.88
C HIS A 110 12.66 -4.23 24.67
N LYS A 111 11.79 -4.69 23.75
CA LYS A 111 11.61 -6.11 23.45
C LYS A 111 12.75 -6.65 22.60
N LYS A 112 13.23 -7.86 22.92
CA LYS A 112 14.11 -8.63 22.03
C LYS A 112 13.25 -9.46 21.07
N MET A 113 13.08 -8.97 19.85
CA MET A 113 12.29 -9.60 18.80
C MET A 113 12.94 -9.29 17.44
N PRO A 114 12.82 -10.16 16.42
CA PRO A 114 13.29 -9.85 15.06
C PRO A 114 12.69 -8.54 14.55
N ARG A 115 13.50 -7.68 13.93
CA ARG A 115 13.07 -6.37 13.42
C ARG A 115 11.87 -6.48 12.50
N LEU A 116 11.92 -7.40 11.53
CA LEU A 116 10.82 -7.66 10.61
C LEU A 116 9.50 -7.97 11.33
N GLN A 117 9.52 -8.73 12.43
CA GLN A 117 8.29 -9.02 13.18
C GLN A 117 7.76 -7.76 13.90
N MET A 118 8.64 -6.93 14.46
CA MET A 118 8.23 -5.65 15.05
C MET A 118 7.57 -4.72 14.02
N GLU A 119 8.12 -4.67 12.81
CA GLU A 119 7.59 -3.85 11.71
C GLU A 119 6.21 -4.33 11.24
N LYS A 120 6.00 -5.66 11.15
CA LYS A 120 4.69 -6.23 10.84
C LYS A 120 3.64 -5.85 11.89
N GLU A 121 4.00 -5.95 13.17
CA GLU A 121 3.12 -5.55 14.25
C GLU A 121 2.82 -4.04 14.23
N ALA A 122 3.79 -3.22 13.85
CA ALA A 122 3.61 -1.78 13.69
C ALA A 122 2.72 -1.45 12.46
N ASP A 123 2.87 -2.14 11.32
CA ASP A 123 1.99 -1.99 10.15
C ASP A 123 0.54 -2.36 10.47
N TYR A 124 0.32 -3.42 11.26
CA TYR A 124 -1.01 -3.77 11.78
C TYR A 124 -1.61 -2.59 12.56
N GLU A 125 -0.87 -2.02 13.52
CA GLU A 125 -1.37 -0.89 14.32
C GLU A 125 -1.60 0.37 13.47
N GLY A 126 -0.73 0.64 12.49
CA GLY A 126 -0.89 1.75 11.54
C GLY A 126 -2.19 1.64 10.76
N ALA A 127 -2.47 0.47 10.19
CA ALA A 127 -3.69 0.24 9.43
C ALA A 127 -4.96 0.27 10.29
N CYS A 128 -4.88 -0.33 11.48
CA CYS A 128 -5.94 -0.27 12.47
C CYS A 128 -6.25 1.18 12.91
N ALA A 129 -5.23 2.03 13.02
CA ALA A 129 -5.41 3.46 13.32
C ALA A 129 -6.20 4.18 12.22
N VAL A 130 -5.87 3.93 10.94
CA VAL A 130 -6.64 4.49 9.80
C VAL A 130 -8.09 4.05 9.87
N ALA A 131 -8.35 2.76 10.08
CA ALA A 131 -9.70 2.21 10.21
C ALA A 131 -10.51 2.87 11.33
N ARG A 132 -9.95 2.93 12.56
CA ARG A 132 -10.62 3.51 13.73
C ARG A 132 -10.90 5.01 13.61
N LEU A 133 -10.13 5.71 12.77
CA LEU A 133 -10.33 7.12 12.44
C LEU A 133 -11.21 7.35 11.21
N GLY A 134 -11.75 6.28 10.62
CA GLY A 134 -12.63 6.34 9.45
C GLY A 134 -11.91 6.75 8.16
N GLY A 135 -10.60 6.52 8.07
CA GLY A 135 -9.79 6.84 6.90
C GLY A 135 -9.98 5.86 5.73
N SER A 136 -9.33 6.16 4.62
CA SER A 136 -9.44 5.42 3.36
C SER A 136 -8.38 4.34 3.20
N TRP A 137 -8.83 3.11 2.89
CA TRP A 137 -7.95 2.02 2.47
C TRP A 137 -7.15 2.35 1.20
N ALA A 138 -7.76 3.04 0.24
CA ALA A 138 -7.08 3.41 -1.01
C ALA A 138 -5.88 4.32 -0.72
N SER A 139 -6.07 5.31 0.16
CA SER A 139 -4.99 6.21 0.58
C SER A 139 -3.87 5.49 1.33
N LEU A 140 -4.22 4.66 2.31
CA LEU A 140 -3.25 3.84 3.05
C LEU A 140 -2.44 2.95 2.10
N SER A 141 -3.11 2.18 1.23
CA SER A 141 -2.44 1.21 0.36
C SER A 141 -1.50 1.90 -0.65
N GLN A 142 -1.87 3.08 -1.14
CA GLN A 142 -1.01 3.91 -1.98
C GLN A 142 0.27 4.33 -1.26
N LEU A 143 0.18 4.71 0.03
CA LEU A 143 1.36 5.04 0.81
C LEU A 143 2.30 3.82 0.93
N ILE A 144 1.76 2.65 1.26
CA ILE A 144 2.56 1.42 1.42
C ILE A 144 3.35 1.14 0.14
N TYR A 145 2.72 1.20 -1.03
CA TYR A 145 3.42 1.06 -2.31
C TYR A 145 4.53 2.09 -2.53
N LYS A 146 4.40 3.29 -1.97
CA LYS A 146 5.36 4.38 -2.15
C LYS A 146 6.57 4.25 -1.24
N ILE A 147 6.40 3.72 -0.02
CA ILE A 147 7.44 3.74 1.03
C ILE A 147 8.08 2.38 1.30
N ARG A 148 7.53 1.29 0.78
CA ARG A 148 8.07 -0.07 0.95
C ARG A 148 8.74 -0.56 -0.32
N ASP A 149 9.78 -1.35 -0.14
CA ASP A 149 10.45 -2.07 -1.23
C ASP A 149 9.65 -3.31 -1.65
N ASP A 150 10.04 -3.92 -2.76
CA ASP A 150 9.40 -5.12 -3.30
C ASP A 150 9.77 -6.41 -2.57
N VAL A 151 10.84 -6.41 -1.78
CA VAL A 151 11.36 -7.57 -1.06
C VAL A 151 11.50 -7.28 0.43
N ASP A 152 11.30 -8.30 1.26
CA ASP A 152 11.46 -8.17 2.70
C ASP A 152 12.94 -7.91 3.04
N GLY A 153 13.18 -6.96 3.95
CA GLY A 153 14.47 -6.67 4.56
C GLY A 153 14.29 -6.46 6.06
N ASP A 154 14.84 -5.35 6.59
CA ASP A 154 14.51 -4.91 7.96
C ASP A 154 13.04 -4.51 8.08
N TYR A 155 12.42 -4.13 6.97
CA TYR A 155 11.00 -3.83 6.82
C TYR A 155 10.32 -4.88 5.91
N PRO A 156 9.02 -5.16 6.11
CA PRO A 156 8.27 -5.99 5.18
C PRO A 156 8.18 -5.33 3.80
N SER A 157 8.14 -6.17 2.76
CA SER A 157 7.84 -5.76 1.39
C SER A 157 6.47 -5.09 1.30
N ALA A 158 6.22 -4.34 0.22
CA ALA A 158 4.93 -3.74 -0.04
C ALA A 158 3.79 -4.78 -0.04
N ALA A 159 3.99 -5.94 -0.67
CA ALA A 159 2.99 -7.00 -0.73
C ALA A 159 2.64 -7.56 0.66
N HIS A 160 3.65 -7.83 1.48
CA HIS A 160 3.47 -8.35 2.83
C HIS A 160 2.85 -7.31 3.77
N SER A 161 3.29 -6.05 3.67
CA SER A 161 2.73 -4.94 4.43
C SER A 161 1.25 -4.74 4.10
N LEU A 162 0.87 -4.85 2.82
CA LEU A 162 -0.52 -4.74 2.38
C LEU A 162 -1.38 -5.89 2.91
N GLU A 163 -0.86 -7.13 2.93
CA GLU A 163 -1.57 -8.27 3.52
C GLU A 163 -1.92 -8.02 4.98
N ILE A 164 -0.94 -7.59 5.77
CA ILE A 164 -1.11 -7.31 7.19
C ILE A 164 -2.06 -6.13 7.40
N ALA A 165 -1.85 -5.06 6.63
CA ALA A 165 -2.65 -3.86 6.73
C ALA A 165 -4.10 -4.10 6.32
N ASP A 166 -4.37 -4.95 5.32
CA ASP A 166 -5.72 -5.29 4.87
C ASP A 166 -6.50 -5.98 6.00
N GLY A 167 -5.90 -7.01 6.59
CA GLY A 167 -6.48 -7.72 7.73
C GLY A 167 -6.73 -6.77 8.89
N ALA A 168 -5.73 -6.00 9.30
CA ALA A 168 -5.82 -5.06 10.41
C ALA A 168 -6.88 -3.97 10.19
N PHE A 169 -6.95 -3.40 8.98
CA PHE A 169 -7.91 -2.37 8.65
C PHE A 169 -9.34 -2.90 8.81
N ARG A 170 -9.61 -4.12 8.34
CA ARG A 170 -10.92 -4.79 8.46
C ARG A 170 -11.24 -5.19 9.90
N ASP A 171 -10.29 -5.80 10.60
CA ASP A 171 -10.43 -6.21 12.01
C ASP A 171 -10.78 -5.02 12.91
N CYS A 172 -10.28 -3.84 12.57
CA CYS A 172 -10.51 -2.60 13.31
C CYS A 172 -11.72 -1.79 12.82
N GLY A 173 -12.63 -2.42 12.07
CA GLY A 173 -13.92 -1.82 11.66
C GLY A 173 -13.82 -0.88 10.47
N GLY A 174 -12.70 -0.90 9.76
CA GLY A 174 -12.51 -0.14 8.53
C GLY A 174 -13.40 -0.69 7.42
N ASN A 175 -14.24 0.17 6.85
CA ASN A 175 -14.98 -0.16 5.65
C ASN A 175 -14.12 0.19 4.45
N GLN A 176 -13.68 -0.80 3.70
CA GLN A 176 -13.13 -0.57 2.37
C GLN A 176 -14.27 -0.09 1.47
N LYS A 177 -14.60 1.19 1.55
CA LYS A 177 -15.47 1.82 0.55
C LYS A 177 -14.70 1.73 -0.76
N VAL A 178 -15.22 0.90 -1.65
CA VAL A 178 -14.74 0.51 -2.97
C VAL A 178 -14.69 1.71 -3.94
N SER A 179 -14.28 2.91 -3.54
CA SER A 179 -14.56 4.12 -4.33
C SER A 179 -13.67 4.32 -5.55
N ASP A 180 -12.58 3.56 -5.71
CA ASP A 180 -11.76 3.58 -6.94
C ASP A 180 -11.98 2.36 -7.85
N SER A 181 -12.85 1.45 -7.43
CA SER A 181 -13.06 0.15 -8.09
C SER A 181 -14.53 -0.22 -8.23
N ALA A 182 -15.44 0.61 -7.71
CA ALA A 182 -16.89 0.43 -7.80
C ALA A 182 -17.33 0.32 -9.26
N GLY A 183 -17.74 -0.90 -9.63
CA GLY A 183 -18.27 -1.21 -10.96
C GLY A 183 -17.27 -1.81 -11.94
N ILE A 184 -15.98 -1.95 -11.59
CA ILE A 184 -15.03 -2.69 -12.44
C ILE A 184 -15.22 -4.20 -12.19
N THR A 185 -15.63 -4.91 -13.24
CA THR A 185 -15.76 -6.37 -13.20
C THR A 185 -14.48 -7.01 -13.72
N VAL A 186 -13.82 -7.84 -12.90
CA VAL A 186 -12.78 -8.72 -13.42
C VAL A 186 -13.43 -10.00 -13.88
N VAL A 187 -13.30 -10.32 -15.17
CA VAL A 187 -13.76 -11.59 -15.72
C VAL A 187 -12.56 -12.48 -15.98
N TYR A 188 -12.61 -13.66 -15.40
CA TYR A 188 -11.61 -14.69 -15.58
C TYR A 188 -12.27 -15.98 -16.08
N TRP A 189 -11.62 -16.62 -17.05
CA TRP A 189 -12.01 -17.93 -17.56
C TRP A 189 -11.14 -19.01 -16.95
N TYR A 190 -11.71 -19.75 -16.01
CA TYR A 190 -11.01 -20.83 -15.30
C TYR A 190 -10.28 -21.77 -16.25
N LYS A 191 -8.97 -21.93 -16.04
CA LYS A 191 -8.13 -22.93 -16.68
C LYS A 191 -7.66 -23.96 -15.66
N ARG A 192 -7.70 -25.23 -16.03
CA ARG A 192 -7.21 -26.34 -15.19
C ARG A 192 -5.71 -26.21 -14.88
N VAL A 193 -4.93 -25.76 -15.85
CA VAL A 193 -3.48 -25.59 -15.69
C VAL A 193 -3.09 -24.48 -14.74
N ASP A 194 -3.98 -23.52 -14.51
CA ASP A 194 -3.76 -22.49 -13.49
C ASP A 194 -4.03 -23.02 -12.07
N ASN A 195 -4.62 -24.22 -11.95
CA ASN A 195 -4.89 -24.93 -10.69
C ASN A 195 -5.49 -24.05 -9.58
N GLY A 196 -6.41 -23.15 -9.94
CA GLY A 196 -7.02 -22.20 -9.01
C GLY A 196 -6.17 -20.98 -8.65
N ALA A 197 -4.86 -20.95 -8.94
CA ALA A 197 -3.96 -19.88 -8.55
C ALA A 197 -4.41 -18.50 -9.04
N VAL A 198 -4.94 -18.39 -10.27
CA VAL A 198 -5.53 -17.14 -10.78
C VAL A 198 -6.78 -16.75 -10.01
N VAL A 199 -7.67 -17.69 -9.69
CA VAL A 199 -8.89 -17.43 -8.91
C VAL A 199 -8.52 -16.94 -7.52
N ASP A 200 -7.63 -17.64 -6.84
CA ASP A 200 -7.16 -17.28 -5.50
C ASP A 200 -6.51 -15.90 -5.51
N THR A 201 -5.73 -15.61 -6.56
CA THR A 201 -5.11 -14.30 -6.75
C THR A 201 -6.15 -13.19 -6.89
N LEU A 202 -7.16 -13.40 -7.75
CA LEU A 202 -8.18 -12.40 -8.02
C LEU A 202 -9.12 -12.20 -6.82
N ASN A 203 -9.46 -13.27 -6.10
CA ASN A 203 -10.25 -13.19 -4.87
C ASN A 203 -9.51 -12.42 -3.77
N TYR A 204 -8.17 -12.52 -3.74
CA TYR A 204 -7.34 -11.77 -2.81
C TYR A 204 -7.28 -10.26 -3.10
N LEU A 205 -7.67 -9.81 -4.29
CA LEU A 205 -7.74 -8.37 -4.59
C LEU A 205 -8.83 -7.63 -3.79
N GLY A 206 -9.64 -8.37 -3.02
CA GLY A 206 -10.61 -7.89 -2.04
C GLY A 206 -11.93 -7.46 -2.66
N ASP A 207 -12.82 -6.96 -1.80
CA ASP A 207 -14.18 -6.48 -2.15
C ASP A 207 -14.17 -5.28 -3.13
N ALA A 208 -12.98 -4.75 -3.43
CA ALA A 208 -12.79 -3.68 -4.40
C ALA A 208 -13.15 -4.12 -5.84
N LEU A 209 -13.00 -5.40 -6.18
CA LEU A 209 -13.25 -5.90 -7.54
C LEU A 209 -14.38 -6.91 -7.56
N VAL A 210 -15.35 -6.71 -8.46
CA VAL A 210 -16.36 -7.75 -8.70
C VAL A 210 -15.72 -8.81 -9.60
N VAL A 211 -15.16 -9.84 -9.00
CA VAL A 211 -14.60 -10.99 -9.74
C VAL A 211 -15.75 -11.89 -10.17
N LYS A 212 -16.03 -11.92 -11.47
CA LYS A 212 -16.97 -12.87 -12.07
C LYS A 212 -16.20 -13.99 -12.74
N GLN A 213 -16.27 -15.16 -12.15
CA GLN A 213 -15.90 -16.40 -12.83
C GLN A 213 -17.02 -16.73 -13.81
N SER A 214 -16.81 -16.49 -15.11
CA SER A 214 -17.76 -16.98 -16.11
C SER A 214 -17.43 -18.43 -16.42
N GLY A 215 -18.32 -19.33 -16.02
CA GLY A 215 -18.27 -20.73 -16.43
C GLY A 215 -18.43 -20.88 -17.93
N VAL A 216 -17.57 -21.72 -18.53
CA VAL A 216 -17.73 -22.46 -19.79
C VAL A 216 -18.69 -21.82 -20.81
N TYR A 217 -18.16 -20.96 -21.69
CA TYR A 217 -18.85 -20.69 -22.95
C TYR A 217 -18.84 -21.96 -23.81
N LYS A 218 -19.97 -22.29 -24.42
CA LYS A 218 -20.05 -23.34 -25.45
C LYS A 218 -19.13 -22.92 -26.60
N GLY A 219 -18.03 -23.64 -26.81
CA GLY A 219 -17.05 -23.36 -27.88
C GLY A 219 -15.71 -22.75 -27.43
N VAL A 220 -15.51 -22.46 -26.13
CA VAL A 220 -14.19 -22.08 -25.61
C VAL A 220 -13.50 -23.34 -25.09
N ASP A 221 -12.47 -23.76 -25.83
CA ASP A 221 -11.57 -24.86 -25.53
C ASP A 221 -11.12 -24.83 -24.06
N TYR A 222 -11.22 -25.97 -23.38
CA TYR A 222 -10.57 -26.25 -22.09
C TYR A 222 -9.05 -26.35 -22.30
N SER A 223 -8.48 -25.33 -22.93
CA SER A 223 -7.09 -25.29 -23.29
C SER A 223 -6.28 -25.43 -22.02
N ASP A 224 -5.38 -26.41 -21.98
CA ASP A 224 -4.31 -26.54 -20.98
C ASP A 224 -3.25 -25.43 -21.14
N ARG A 225 -3.69 -24.22 -21.54
CA ARG A 225 -2.83 -23.07 -21.74
C ARG A 225 -2.94 -22.16 -20.53
N PRO A 226 -1.80 -21.76 -19.96
CA PRO A 226 -1.77 -20.88 -18.81
C PRO A 226 -2.37 -19.53 -19.18
N THR A 227 -2.96 -18.89 -18.17
CA THR A 227 -3.30 -17.48 -18.23
C THR A 227 -2.04 -16.65 -18.46
N ASP A 228 -2.09 -15.73 -19.42
CA ASP A 228 -0.91 -14.92 -19.77
C ASP A 228 -1.23 -13.48 -20.22
N THR A 229 -2.50 -13.07 -20.24
CA THR A 229 -2.89 -11.77 -20.77
C THR A 229 -3.91 -11.09 -19.87
N VAL A 230 -3.75 -9.78 -19.68
CA VAL A 230 -4.71 -8.91 -19.00
C VAL A 230 -5.23 -7.87 -19.99
N THR A 231 -6.53 -7.88 -20.27
CA THR A 231 -7.17 -6.90 -21.16
C THR A 231 -7.84 -5.79 -20.36
N CYS A 232 -7.56 -4.55 -20.73
CA CYS A 232 -8.15 -3.36 -20.13
C CYS A 232 -9.26 -2.78 -21.01
N HIS A 233 -10.52 -2.90 -20.58
CA HIS A 233 -11.66 -2.37 -21.32
C HIS A 233 -11.90 -0.89 -20.99
N LYS A 234 -12.65 -0.21 -21.85
CA LYS A 234 -13.01 1.20 -21.65
C LYS A 234 -13.65 1.41 -20.28
N GLY A 235 -13.15 2.37 -19.51
CA GLY A 235 -13.64 2.69 -18.16
C GLY A 235 -13.00 1.87 -17.03
N ALA A 236 -12.20 0.84 -17.34
CA ALA A 236 -11.31 0.26 -16.34
C ALA A 236 -10.14 1.20 -16.05
N SER A 237 -9.95 1.58 -14.78
CA SER A 237 -8.80 2.40 -14.38
C SER A 237 -7.49 1.64 -14.60
N ILE A 238 -6.48 2.32 -15.14
CA ILE A 238 -5.14 1.75 -15.35
C ILE A 238 -4.47 1.37 -14.03
N SER A 239 -4.77 2.09 -12.93
CA SER A 239 -4.28 1.71 -11.61
C SER A 239 -4.80 0.32 -11.21
N VAL A 240 -6.06 0.01 -11.52
CA VAL A 240 -6.70 -1.26 -11.22
C VAL A 240 -6.19 -2.37 -12.15
N VAL A 241 -5.99 -2.07 -13.43
CA VAL A 241 -5.37 -2.99 -14.39
C VAL A 241 -3.97 -3.39 -13.95
N LYS A 242 -3.15 -2.41 -13.56
CA LYS A 242 -1.81 -2.61 -13.00
C LYS A 242 -1.86 -3.46 -11.74
N LYS A 243 -2.78 -3.17 -10.81
CA LYS A 243 -2.97 -3.96 -9.58
C LYS A 243 -3.30 -5.42 -9.88
N VAL A 244 -4.22 -5.68 -10.82
CA VAL A 244 -4.56 -7.05 -11.26
C VAL A 244 -3.33 -7.75 -11.85
N ALA A 245 -2.65 -7.10 -12.80
CA ALA A 245 -1.50 -7.69 -13.50
C ALA A 245 -0.32 -7.97 -12.56
N LEU A 246 0.02 -7.02 -11.67
CA LEU A 246 1.08 -7.20 -10.67
C LEU A 246 0.73 -8.32 -9.68
N SER A 247 -0.52 -8.40 -9.23
CA SER A 247 -0.91 -9.45 -8.27
C SER A 247 -0.83 -10.86 -8.88
N LEU A 248 -1.17 -10.99 -10.17
CA LEU A 248 -0.97 -12.23 -10.93
C LEU A 248 0.51 -12.55 -11.08
N PHE A 249 1.31 -11.56 -11.50
CA PHE A 249 2.75 -11.70 -11.67
C PHE A 249 3.46 -12.11 -10.38
N ASP A 250 3.17 -11.43 -9.27
CA ASP A 250 3.78 -11.66 -7.96
C ASP A 250 3.41 -13.04 -7.38
N ARG A 251 2.31 -13.65 -7.86
CA ARG A 251 1.92 -15.05 -7.55
C ARG A 251 2.42 -16.07 -8.57
N GLY A 252 3.36 -15.69 -9.43
CA GLY A 252 4.00 -16.59 -10.38
C GLY A 252 3.20 -16.85 -11.66
N ILE A 253 2.10 -16.13 -11.89
CA ILE A 253 1.37 -16.21 -13.16
C ILE A 253 2.13 -15.36 -14.19
N VAL A 254 2.56 -16.02 -15.27
CA VAL A 254 3.38 -15.38 -16.30
C VAL A 254 2.52 -14.46 -17.16
N ILE A 255 2.67 -13.14 -17.00
CA ILE A 255 2.00 -12.15 -17.87
C ILE A 255 2.87 -11.87 -19.10
N ARG A 256 2.31 -12.02 -20.29
CA ARG A 256 2.96 -11.79 -21.59
C ARG A 256 2.37 -10.61 -22.36
N ALA A 257 1.16 -10.17 -22.00
CA ALA A 257 0.50 -9.03 -22.65
C ALA A 257 -0.44 -8.28 -21.70
N ILE A 258 -0.51 -6.96 -21.88
CA ILE A 258 -1.53 -6.09 -21.30
C ILE A 258 -2.03 -5.16 -22.40
N ASN A 259 -3.29 -5.23 -22.78
CA ASN A 259 -3.75 -4.51 -23.98
C ASN A 259 -5.25 -4.20 -23.99
N GLU A 260 -5.66 -3.37 -24.95
CA GLU A 260 -7.04 -3.13 -25.31
C GLU A 260 -7.71 -4.41 -25.85
N PRO A 261 -9.04 -4.55 -25.68
CA PRO A 261 -9.79 -5.66 -26.24
C PRO A 261 -9.72 -5.68 -27.76
N ASP A 262 -10.03 -6.83 -28.35
CA ASP A 262 -10.23 -6.90 -29.80
C ASP A 262 -11.54 -6.20 -30.19
N ALA A 263 -11.74 -6.02 -31.49
CA ALA A 263 -12.91 -5.33 -32.01
C ALA A 263 -14.24 -5.97 -31.57
N GLU A 264 -14.28 -7.29 -31.38
CA GLU A 264 -15.46 -8.02 -30.93
C GLU A 264 -15.82 -7.70 -29.48
N ASN A 265 -14.82 -7.44 -28.64
CA ASN A 265 -14.99 -7.16 -27.22
C ASN A 265 -14.90 -5.67 -26.86
N ALA A 266 -14.61 -4.78 -27.82
CA ALA A 266 -14.40 -3.34 -27.59
C ALA A 266 -15.62 -2.60 -27.03
N ALA A 267 -16.83 -3.14 -27.22
CA ALA A 267 -18.07 -2.56 -26.69
C ALA A 267 -18.26 -2.80 -25.17
N LEU A 268 -17.50 -3.74 -24.59
CA LEU A 268 -17.55 -3.99 -23.16
C LEU A 268 -16.88 -2.85 -22.39
N THR A 269 -17.44 -2.48 -21.25
CA THR A 269 -16.95 -1.35 -20.44
C THR A 269 -16.80 -1.75 -18.98
N ASN A 270 -15.99 -1.01 -18.22
CA ASN A 270 -15.73 -1.21 -16.80
C ASN A 270 -15.36 -2.66 -16.50
N ARG A 271 -14.49 -3.23 -17.33
CA ARG A 271 -14.12 -4.64 -17.29
C ARG A 271 -12.62 -4.81 -17.40
N ILE A 272 -12.10 -5.77 -16.65
CA ILE A 272 -10.77 -6.33 -16.87
C ILE A 272 -10.98 -7.78 -17.23
N THR A 273 -10.29 -8.25 -18.26
CA THR A 273 -10.36 -9.64 -18.66
C THR A 273 -9.02 -10.30 -18.43
N VAL A 274 -9.02 -11.49 -17.83
CA VAL A 274 -7.81 -12.30 -17.59
C VAL A 274 -7.94 -13.59 -18.41
N GLU A 275 -7.04 -13.78 -19.38
CA GLU A 275 -7.15 -14.83 -20.40
C GLU A 275 -5.82 -15.41 -20.89
N SER A 276 -5.92 -16.44 -21.73
CA SER A 276 -4.78 -17.06 -22.42
C SER A 276 -4.77 -16.68 -23.89
N ALA A 277 -3.71 -16.03 -24.34
CA ALA A 277 -3.80 -15.21 -25.53
C ALA A 277 -2.46 -14.97 -26.26
N ALA A 278 -1.34 -14.87 -25.55
CA ALA A 278 -0.06 -14.40 -26.11
C ALA A 278 0.96 -15.55 -26.27
N ARG A 279 0.70 -16.47 -27.21
CA ARG A 279 1.49 -17.72 -27.40
C ARG A 279 2.97 -17.54 -27.74
N THR A 280 3.43 -16.35 -28.11
CA THR A 280 4.77 -16.15 -28.71
C THR A 280 5.54 -14.95 -28.17
N ARG A 281 5.02 -14.22 -27.18
CA ARG A 281 5.72 -13.06 -26.61
C ARG A 281 6.55 -13.43 -25.40
N SER A 282 7.70 -12.77 -25.24
CA SER A 282 8.44 -12.83 -23.98
C SER A 282 7.56 -12.36 -22.82
N PRO A 283 7.68 -12.96 -21.62
CA PRO A 283 7.02 -12.43 -20.43
C PRO A 283 7.35 -10.96 -20.21
N LEU A 284 6.36 -10.20 -19.77
CA LEU A 284 6.57 -8.86 -19.26
C LEU A 284 7.37 -8.96 -17.96
N THR A 285 8.28 -8.01 -17.76
CA THR A 285 8.93 -7.84 -16.46
C THR A 285 7.97 -7.13 -15.51
N ARG A 286 8.19 -7.32 -14.21
CA ARG A 286 7.45 -6.57 -13.18
C ARG A 286 7.54 -5.05 -13.39
N GLN A 287 8.72 -4.55 -13.76
CA GLN A 287 8.95 -3.14 -14.04
C GLN A 287 8.09 -2.66 -15.22
N GLN A 288 8.00 -3.43 -16.31
CA GLN A 288 7.13 -3.08 -17.45
C GLN A 288 5.67 -2.97 -17.01
N ILE A 289 5.18 -3.90 -16.19
CA ILE A 289 3.81 -3.83 -15.65
C ILE A 289 3.65 -2.59 -14.74
N SER A 290 4.65 -2.29 -13.91
CA SER A 290 4.67 -1.12 -13.03
C SER A 290 4.70 0.21 -13.79
N ASP A 291 5.37 0.26 -14.94
CA ASP A 291 5.48 1.46 -15.78
C ASP A 291 4.24 1.71 -16.66
N LEU A 292 3.27 0.79 -16.64
CA LEU A 292 2.02 0.94 -17.39
C LEU A 292 1.29 2.23 -17.00
N SER A 293 1.14 3.14 -17.97
CA SER A 293 0.52 4.46 -17.78
C SER A 293 -0.82 4.61 -18.52
N SER A 294 -1.05 3.80 -19.56
CA SER A 294 -2.29 3.75 -20.34
C SER A 294 -2.62 2.31 -20.75
N CYS A 295 -3.84 2.08 -21.26
CA CYS A 295 -4.19 0.79 -21.86
C CYS A 295 -3.53 0.71 -23.25
N PRO A 296 -2.64 -0.25 -23.51
CA PRO A 296 -1.90 -0.30 -24.77
C PRO A 296 -2.75 -0.87 -25.90
N ALA A 297 -2.58 -0.39 -27.12
CA ALA A 297 -3.23 -1.00 -28.29
C ALA A 297 -2.79 -2.47 -28.48
N GLN A 298 -3.57 -3.28 -29.18
CA GLN A 298 -3.20 -4.68 -29.43
C GLN A 298 -1.89 -4.84 -30.20
N SER A 299 -1.52 -3.86 -31.01
CA SER A 299 -0.29 -3.81 -31.80
C SER A 299 0.91 -3.24 -31.02
N ASP A 300 0.74 -2.92 -29.73
CA ASP A 300 1.81 -2.32 -28.95
C ASP A 300 3.05 -3.25 -28.90
N PRO A 301 4.25 -2.74 -29.23
CA PRO A 301 5.44 -3.56 -29.37
C PRO A 301 6.01 -4.06 -28.04
N VAL A 302 5.50 -3.58 -26.90
CA VAL A 302 5.88 -4.03 -25.55
C VAL A 302 4.76 -4.87 -24.96
N TYR A 303 3.54 -4.35 -24.93
CA TYR A 303 2.43 -4.88 -24.16
C TYR A 303 1.36 -5.60 -25.01
N GLY A 304 1.30 -5.31 -26.31
CA GLY A 304 0.24 -5.78 -27.21
C GLY A 304 0.26 -7.29 -27.46
N LYS A 305 -0.91 -7.90 -27.63
CA LYS A 305 -1.06 -9.33 -27.98
C LYS A 305 -0.65 -9.66 -29.42
N ARG A 306 -0.73 -8.71 -30.35
CA ARG A 306 -0.46 -8.90 -31.79
C ARG A 306 0.88 -8.26 -32.17
N ARG A 307 1.63 -8.92 -33.05
CA ARG A 307 2.55 -8.25 -33.96
C ARG A 307 1.81 -8.02 -35.27
#